data_AF-A0A9P0CEL9-F1
#
_entry.id   AF-A0A9P0CEL9-F1
#
_cell.length_a   1.000
_cell.length_b   1.000
_cell.length_c   1.000
_cell.angle_alpha   90.00
_cell.angle_beta   90.00
_cell.angle_gamma   90.00
#
_symmetry.space_group_name_H-M   'P 1'
#
loop_
_entity.id
_entity.type
_entity.pdbx_description
1 polymer ?
#
loop_
_entity_poly.entity_id
_entity_poly.type
_entity_poly.pdbx_seq_one_letter_code
_entity_poly.pdbx_strand_id
1 'polypeptide(L)'
;MNRLPPIPFSILRELRCRNCQNVVSCGPVFVVPDGSIICGRCQDLAKNMYRNISFEALASMFLYPCQNWENHCPAIVHWNDCNKHENGCSYTNGCGLFWKHPRAYLKGKREMPVGDIRLIPVPERLLDQIKCAQCESYLSCEPVFLQGDGRNICHRCIHSNGVPADCIRNVAYEILSNIIIFPCVFRNRGCPTRLKFGTDLWHHEAECSYNQMYKKLEKNPKQKERGVIKTHSGHYYGTITPYSAPFAPPSPTTEFDINKELVKSLKKQQERKLLKAEDINTSIMKMSSDSGSRDVSVTPSSDGDSDKGTYDKSLSSRSSSPTPTRSDELDSKPQTPYSSEYYKDQQPYFNYNYIKQTTPNYSEQPQFNYNMKQNGNNNYYDNIQLAQIQQESSINPREDRLSKTNSYIYEPVLYKGQKSPLQDLDYNLLAGHYPVFVNPYGQGLIPKPSFKGLVRTDSLSSNRELIQELRQKQIKLKNRNSEKIEVVDSSPYKECNNLEEILQVHDKISE
;
A
#
# COMPACT_ATOMS: atom_id res chain seq x y z
N MET A 1 1.04 -17.87 9.99
CA MET A 1 2.27 -17.33 9.36
C MET A 1 2.07 -17.32 7.86
N ASN A 2 1.95 -16.14 7.25
CA ASN A 2 1.85 -16.02 5.80
C ASN A 2 3.22 -16.39 5.19
N ARG A 3 3.28 -17.49 4.44
CA ARG A 3 4.50 -17.89 3.74
C ARG A 3 4.79 -16.86 2.65
N LEU A 4 6.00 -16.30 2.64
CA LEU A 4 6.43 -15.40 1.58
C LEU A 4 6.51 -16.17 0.24
N PRO A 5 6.14 -15.54 -0.88
CA PRO A 5 6.27 -16.15 -2.20
C PRO A 5 7.74 -16.23 -2.64
N PRO A 6 8.15 -17.28 -3.38
CA PRO A 6 9.43 -17.29 -4.06
C PRO A 6 9.45 -16.25 -5.18
N ILE A 7 10.59 -15.59 -5.38
CA ILE A 7 10.77 -14.65 -6.50
C ILE A 7 10.77 -15.41 -7.84
N PRO A 8 10.07 -14.90 -8.88
CA PRO A 8 10.13 -15.49 -10.22
C PRO A 8 11.56 -15.48 -10.77
N PHE A 9 12.00 -16.63 -11.28
CA PHE A 9 13.35 -16.80 -11.82
C PHE A 9 13.62 -15.97 -13.08
N SER A 10 12.59 -15.63 -13.87
CA SER A 10 12.72 -14.72 -15.02
C SER A 10 13.30 -13.38 -14.60
N ILE A 11 12.75 -12.80 -13.54
CA ILE A 11 13.20 -11.53 -12.95
C ILE A 11 14.61 -11.63 -12.37
N LEU A 12 14.97 -12.76 -11.76
CA LEU A 12 16.32 -12.96 -11.23
C LEU A 12 17.42 -12.93 -12.29
N ARG A 13 17.11 -13.25 -13.55
CA ARG A 13 18.10 -13.19 -14.64
C ARG A 13 18.53 -11.77 -14.94
N GLU A 14 17.60 -10.82 -14.77
CA GLU A 14 17.80 -9.40 -15.03
C GLU A 14 18.39 -8.67 -13.81
N LEU A 15 18.07 -9.14 -12.59
CA LEU A 15 18.60 -8.60 -11.34
C LEU A 15 19.95 -9.21 -10.97
N ARG A 16 21.00 -8.90 -11.74
CA ARG A 16 22.38 -9.32 -11.46
C ARG A 16 23.24 -8.18 -10.94
N CYS A 17 24.13 -8.52 -10.02
CA CYS A 17 25.16 -7.60 -9.53
C CYS A 17 26.16 -7.32 -10.65
N ARG A 18 26.41 -6.05 -10.97
CA ARG A 18 27.40 -5.66 -11.99
C ARG A 18 28.79 -6.22 -11.71
N ASN A 19 29.19 -6.29 -10.44
CA ASN A 19 30.52 -6.75 -10.08
C ASN A 19 30.64 -8.28 -10.08
N CYS A 20 29.87 -8.98 -9.24
CA CYS A 20 30.04 -10.43 -9.08
C CYS A 20 29.17 -11.27 -10.03
N GLN A 21 28.32 -10.64 -10.85
CA GLN A 21 27.40 -11.29 -11.81
C GLN A 21 26.38 -12.27 -11.18
N ASN A 22 26.38 -12.39 -9.86
CA ASN A 22 25.41 -13.17 -9.10
C ASN A 22 24.07 -12.45 -9.00
N VAL A 23 23.02 -13.23 -8.83
CA VAL A 23 21.67 -12.74 -8.56
C VAL A 23 21.67 -11.85 -7.32
N VAL A 24 21.08 -10.68 -7.40
CA VAL A 24 20.96 -9.77 -6.25
C VAL A 24 19.90 -10.32 -5.29
N SER A 25 20.36 -11.02 -4.25
CA SER A 25 19.54 -11.74 -3.26
C SER A 25 19.69 -11.23 -1.83
N CYS A 26 20.56 -10.24 -1.59
CA CYS A 26 20.80 -9.67 -0.27
C CYS A 26 21.12 -8.18 -0.35
N GLY A 27 20.75 -7.46 0.73
CA GLY A 27 21.09 -6.06 0.94
C GLY A 27 22.41 -5.87 1.71
N PRO A 28 22.93 -4.63 1.78
CA PRO A 28 22.41 -3.44 1.10
C PRO A 28 22.60 -3.49 -0.43
N VAL A 29 21.77 -2.75 -1.19
CA VAL A 29 21.88 -2.67 -2.66
C VAL A 29 22.18 -1.25 -3.07
N PHE A 30 23.16 -1.08 -3.96
CA PHE A 30 23.61 0.22 -4.44
C PHE A 30 23.36 0.37 -5.94
N VAL A 31 23.04 1.58 -6.39
CA VAL A 31 22.91 1.92 -7.81
C VAL A 31 24.13 2.72 -8.25
N VAL A 32 24.72 2.30 -9.36
CA VAL A 32 25.89 2.91 -10.00
C VAL A 32 25.41 3.97 -11.02
N PRO A 33 26.19 5.00 -11.39
CA PRO A 33 25.77 6.01 -12.36
C PRO A 33 25.29 5.50 -13.73
N ASP A 34 25.70 4.30 -14.14
CA ASP A 34 25.20 3.65 -15.37
C ASP A 34 23.82 2.98 -15.21
N GLY A 35 23.19 3.10 -14.04
CA GLY A 35 21.90 2.47 -13.71
C GLY A 35 22.01 1.00 -13.30
N SER A 36 23.20 0.42 -13.35
CA SER A 36 23.44 -0.95 -12.87
C SER A 36 23.40 -1.03 -11.33
N ILE A 37 23.28 -2.24 -10.79
CA ILE A 37 23.21 -2.46 -9.34
C ILE A 37 24.38 -3.28 -8.81
N ILE A 38 24.79 -2.97 -7.58
CA ILE A 38 25.77 -3.71 -6.80
C ILE A 38 25.07 -4.32 -5.57
N CYS A 39 25.22 -5.63 -5.38
CA CYS A 39 24.63 -6.34 -4.24
C CYS A 39 25.46 -6.20 -2.96
N GLY A 40 24.88 -6.58 -1.81
CA GLY A 40 25.53 -6.45 -0.50
C GLY A 40 26.86 -7.21 -0.36
N ARG A 41 27.09 -8.26 -1.15
CA ARG A 41 28.37 -9.00 -1.20
C ARG A 41 29.52 -8.18 -1.77
N CYS A 42 29.22 -7.14 -2.53
CA CYS A 42 30.21 -6.29 -3.19
C CYS A 42 30.17 -4.86 -2.64
N GLN A 43 29.71 -4.70 -1.40
CA GLN A 43 29.55 -3.40 -0.74
C GLN A 43 30.85 -2.59 -0.70
N ASP A 44 32.01 -3.24 -0.57
CA ASP A 44 33.31 -2.56 -0.52
C ASP A 44 33.65 -1.79 -1.80
N LEU A 45 33.03 -2.16 -2.93
CA LEU A 45 33.17 -1.49 -4.22
C LEU A 45 32.16 -0.36 -4.42
N ALA A 46 31.14 -0.27 -3.57
CA ALA A 46 30.07 0.71 -3.64
C ALA A 46 30.41 2.03 -2.93
N LYS A 47 31.71 2.37 -2.83
CA LYS A 47 32.14 3.66 -2.25
C LYS A 47 31.57 4.80 -3.09
N ASN A 48 30.91 5.75 -2.43
CA ASN A 48 30.23 6.90 -3.05
C ASN A 48 29.03 6.54 -3.95
N MET A 49 28.41 5.38 -3.73
CA MET A 49 27.20 4.99 -4.45
C MET A 49 25.95 5.11 -3.58
N TYR A 50 24.80 5.26 -4.24
CA TYR A 50 23.53 5.52 -3.57
C TYR A 50 22.85 4.20 -3.21
N ARG A 51 22.50 4.05 -1.93
CA ARG A 51 21.75 2.89 -1.45
C ARG A 51 20.29 2.96 -1.90
N ASN A 52 19.78 1.86 -2.44
CA ASN A 52 18.44 1.77 -3.02
C ASN A 52 17.43 1.17 -2.03
N ILE A 53 16.99 1.98 -1.07
CA ILE A 53 16.11 1.53 0.02
C ILE A 53 14.77 1.02 -0.50
N SER A 54 14.20 1.68 -1.51
CA SER A 54 12.91 1.27 -2.08
C SER A 54 12.99 -0.08 -2.80
N PHE A 55 14.12 -0.38 -3.46
CA PHE A 55 14.35 -1.72 -4.01
C PHE A 55 14.47 -2.77 -2.90
N GLU A 56 15.26 -2.50 -1.86
CA GLU A 56 15.41 -3.43 -0.71
C GLU A 56 14.06 -3.73 -0.03
N ALA A 57 13.20 -2.71 0.10
CA ALA A 57 11.86 -2.85 0.66
C ALA A 57 11.00 -3.84 -0.16
N LEU A 58 10.96 -3.68 -1.48
CA LEU A 58 10.25 -4.62 -2.36
C LEU A 58 10.91 -6.00 -2.37
N ALA A 59 12.24 -6.05 -2.41
CA ALA A 59 13.00 -7.29 -2.46
C ALA A 59 12.74 -8.16 -1.21
N SER A 60 12.54 -7.54 -0.06
CA SER A 60 12.23 -8.21 1.21
C SER A 60 10.89 -8.98 1.22
N MET A 61 10.02 -8.75 0.22
CA MET A 61 8.74 -9.46 0.09
C MET A 61 8.88 -10.90 -0.41
N PHE A 62 10.07 -11.31 -0.86
CA PHE A 62 10.28 -12.57 -1.56
C PHE A 62 11.26 -13.49 -0.85
N LEU A 63 11.14 -14.78 -1.16
CA LEU A 63 12.17 -15.78 -0.87
C LEU A 63 13.07 -15.97 -2.09
N TYR A 64 14.37 -16.10 -1.85
CA TYR A 64 15.39 -16.20 -2.89
C TYR A 64 16.05 -17.57 -2.87
N PRO A 65 16.36 -18.15 -4.05
CA PRO A 65 17.18 -19.34 -4.12
C PRO A 65 18.60 -19.02 -3.63
N CYS A 66 19.25 -19.98 -2.98
CA CYS A 66 20.68 -19.88 -2.67
C CYS A 66 21.50 -19.60 -3.94
N GLN A 67 22.57 -18.81 -3.84
CA GLN A 67 23.52 -18.60 -4.95
C GLN A 67 24.05 -19.91 -5.55
N ASN A 68 24.19 -20.96 -4.74
CA ASN A 68 24.61 -22.30 -5.18
C ASN A 68 23.44 -23.19 -5.68
N TRP A 69 22.33 -22.59 -6.10
CA TRP A 69 21.18 -23.32 -6.65
C TRP A 69 21.56 -24.18 -7.86
N GLU A 70 22.43 -23.68 -8.73
CA GLU A 70 22.97 -24.44 -9.88
C GLU A 70 23.71 -25.71 -9.43
N ASN A 71 24.29 -25.70 -8.23
CA ASN A 71 24.96 -26.86 -7.60
C ASN A 71 23.99 -27.74 -6.80
N HIS A 72 22.67 -27.61 -7.03
CA HIS A 72 21.61 -28.36 -6.35
C HIS A 72 21.43 -28.02 -4.87
N CYS A 73 21.84 -26.84 -4.41
CA CYS A 73 21.40 -26.37 -3.10
C CYS A 73 19.87 -26.18 -3.11
N PRO A 74 19.09 -26.88 -2.26
CA PRO A 74 17.62 -26.77 -2.28
C PRO A 74 17.10 -25.58 -1.49
N ALA A 75 17.98 -24.80 -0.84
CA ALA A 75 17.58 -23.75 0.07
C ALA A 75 16.93 -22.57 -0.67
N ILE A 76 15.75 -22.19 -0.18
CA ILE A 76 15.07 -20.96 -0.54
C ILE A 76 14.92 -20.17 0.77
N VAL A 77 15.53 -19.00 0.84
CA VAL A 77 15.75 -18.26 2.09
C VAL A 77 15.26 -16.83 1.98
N HIS A 78 15.03 -16.19 3.13
CA HIS A 78 14.65 -14.79 3.16
C HIS A 78 15.78 -13.90 2.64
N TRP A 79 15.41 -12.75 2.05
CA TRP A 79 16.33 -11.72 1.55
C TRP A 79 17.50 -11.41 2.51
N ASN A 80 17.20 -11.15 3.78
CA ASN A 80 18.21 -10.81 4.78
C ASN A 80 19.05 -12.01 5.26
N ASP A 81 18.60 -13.23 4.99
CA ASP A 81 19.25 -14.47 5.44
C ASP A 81 20.10 -15.13 4.34
N CYS A 82 20.00 -14.66 3.10
CA CYS A 82 20.76 -15.18 1.96
C CYS A 82 22.26 -15.21 2.25
N ASN A 83 22.84 -14.09 2.70
CA ASN A 83 24.28 -13.99 2.98
C ASN A 83 24.71 -14.94 4.11
N LYS A 84 23.92 -15.01 5.20
CA LYS A 84 24.19 -15.93 6.31
C LYS A 84 24.17 -17.39 5.86
N HIS A 85 23.17 -17.76 5.05
CA HIS A 85 23.07 -19.10 4.50
C HIS A 85 24.24 -19.41 3.57
N GLU A 86 24.60 -18.49 2.65
CA GLU A 86 25.68 -18.65 1.69
C GLU A 86 27.03 -18.92 2.38
N ASN A 87 27.34 -18.21 3.46
CA ASN A 87 28.56 -18.41 4.26
C ASN A 87 28.63 -19.80 4.93
N GLY A 88 27.49 -20.40 5.25
CA GLY A 88 27.39 -21.75 5.82
C GLY A 88 27.00 -22.84 4.80
N CYS A 89 26.85 -22.48 3.53
CA CYS A 89 26.26 -23.37 2.54
C CYS A 89 27.25 -24.50 2.19
N SER A 90 26.83 -25.75 2.37
CA SER A 90 27.65 -26.93 2.07
C SER A 90 27.86 -27.19 0.58
N TYR A 91 27.26 -26.37 -0.29
CA TYR A 91 27.30 -26.47 -1.76
C TYR A 91 28.25 -25.46 -2.43
N THR A 92 29.06 -24.72 -1.66
CA THR A 92 29.98 -23.68 -2.16
C THR A 92 31.26 -24.26 -2.79
N ASN A 93 31.91 -25.21 -2.10
CA ASN A 93 33.24 -25.69 -2.46
C ASN A 93 33.18 -27.08 -3.09
N GLY A 94 33.92 -27.32 -4.17
CA GLY A 94 33.92 -28.60 -4.91
C GLY A 94 34.21 -29.83 -4.02
N CYS A 95 35.24 -29.77 -3.17
CA CYS A 95 35.51 -30.84 -2.21
C CYS A 95 34.39 -30.98 -1.18
N GLY A 96 33.88 -29.86 -0.64
CA GLY A 96 32.77 -29.89 0.33
C GLY A 96 31.50 -30.51 -0.26
N LEU A 97 31.18 -30.16 -1.51
CA LEU A 97 30.07 -30.70 -2.27
C LEU A 97 30.24 -32.20 -2.52
N PHE A 98 31.44 -32.65 -2.91
CA PHE A 98 31.72 -34.07 -3.13
C PHE A 98 31.56 -34.91 -1.85
N TRP A 99 32.14 -34.47 -0.73
CA TRP A 99 32.12 -35.23 0.52
C TRP A 99 30.77 -35.20 1.22
N LYS A 100 30.09 -34.04 1.24
CA LYS A 100 28.80 -33.89 1.94
C LYS A 100 27.61 -34.27 1.07
N HIS A 101 27.71 -34.10 -0.25
CA HIS A 101 26.61 -34.27 -1.20
C HIS A 101 27.06 -34.96 -2.51
N PRO A 102 27.59 -36.21 -2.46
CA PRO A 102 28.15 -36.88 -3.64
C PRO A 102 27.13 -37.01 -4.78
N ARG A 103 25.84 -37.16 -4.46
CA ARG A 103 24.75 -37.20 -5.47
C ARG A 103 24.53 -35.87 -6.18
N ALA A 104 24.78 -34.74 -5.52
CA ALA A 104 24.67 -33.42 -6.15
C ALA A 104 25.88 -33.14 -7.04
N TYR A 105 27.08 -33.59 -6.61
CA TYR A 105 28.31 -33.45 -7.39
C TYR A 105 28.25 -34.17 -8.75
N LEU A 106 27.64 -35.37 -8.79
CA LEU A 106 27.47 -36.15 -10.02
C LEU A 106 26.35 -35.62 -10.93
N LYS A 107 25.46 -34.77 -10.41
CA LYS A 107 24.43 -34.13 -11.23
C LYS A 107 25.05 -32.91 -11.91
N GLY A 108 24.85 -32.78 -13.23
CA GLY A 108 25.19 -31.56 -13.95
C GLY A 108 24.48 -30.33 -13.38
N LYS A 109 24.85 -29.14 -13.85
CA LYS A 109 24.26 -27.88 -13.35
C LYS A 109 22.74 -27.88 -13.47
N ARG A 110 22.06 -27.46 -12.41
CA ARG A 110 20.60 -27.32 -12.42
C ARG A 110 20.21 -26.11 -13.27
N GLU A 111 19.36 -26.35 -14.27
CA GLU A 111 18.74 -25.26 -15.02
C GLU A 111 17.72 -24.50 -14.17
N MET A 112 17.69 -23.18 -14.38
CA MET A 112 16.81 -22.29 -13.66
C MET A 112 15.42 -22.31 -14.30
N PRO A 113 14.37 -22.80 -13.61
CA PRO A 113 13.08 -23.05 -14.23
C PRO A 113 12.44 -21.74 -14.69
N VAL A 114 11.76 -21.77 -15.83
CA VAL A 114 10.94 -20.65 -16.29
C VAL A 114 9.63 -20.71 -15.49
N GLY A 115 9.51 -19.84 -14.50
CA GLY A 115 8.32 -19.78 -13.65
C GLY A 115 7.30 -18.77 -14.16
N ASP A 116 6.01 -19.09 -13.99
CA ASP A 116 4.92 -18.15 -14.24
C ASP A 116 5.01 -16.95 -13.29
N ILE A 117 4.88 -15.74 -13.84
CA ILE A 117 4.89 -14.51 -13.06
C ILE A 117 3.51 -14.34 -12.39
N ARG A 118 3.47 -14.54 -11.08
CA ARG A 118 2.29 -14.21 -10.26
C ARG A 118 2.45 -12.81 -9.69
N LEU A 119 1.43 -11.98 -9.91
CA LEU A 119 1.39 -10.63 -9.38
C LEU A 119 1.09 -10.64 -7.87
N ILE A 120 1.86 -9.86 -7.10
CA ILE A 120 1.77 -9.83 -5.63
C ILE A 120 1.38 -8.43 -5.15
N PRO A 121 0.36 -8.27 -4.28
CA PRO A 121 0.00 -6.97 -3.73
C PRO A 121 1.05 -6.48 -2.72
N VAL A 122 1.37 -5.18 -2.76
CA VAL A 122 2.29 -4.56 -1.78
C VAL A 122 1.65 -4.53 -0.38
N PRO A 123 2.31 -5.07 0.66
CA PRO A 123 1.91 -4.89 2.06
C PRO A 123 1.92 -3.42 2.46
N GLU A 124 0.92 -2.99 3.23
CA GLU A 124 0.74 -1.56 3.55
C GLU A 124 1.93 -0.92 4.24
N ARG A 125 2.58 -1.65 5.14
CA ARG A 125 3.79 -1.19 5.86
C ARG A 125 4.99 -0.90 4.95
N LEU A 126 5.06 -1.53 3.78
CA LEU A 126 6.15 -1.28 2.82
C LEU A 126 5.87 -0.09 1.93
N LEU A 127 4.61 0.35 1.83
CA LEU A 127 4.23 1.50 1.01
C LEU A 127 4.90 2.80 1.46
N ASP A 128 5.21 2.92 2.75
CA ASP A 128 5.91 4.09 3.30
C ASP A 128 7.39 4.15 2.86
N GLN A 129 8.01 3.00 2.55
CA GLN A 129 9.41 2.92 2.12
C GLN A 129 9.58 3.09 0.60
N ILE A 130 8.47 3.06 -0.14
CA ILE A 130 8.43 3.21 -1.60
C ILE A 130 7.66 4.47 -2.00
N LYS A 131 7.88 5.57 -1.27
CA LYS A 131 7.33 6.89 -1.59
C LYS A 131 8.30 7.73 -2.41
N CYS A 132 7.72 8.58 -3.24
CA CYS A 132 8.42 9.65 -3.93
C CYS A 132 8.91 10.70 -2.93
N ALA A 133 10.17 11.12 -3.06
CA ALA A 133 10.76 12.17 -2.23
C ALA A 133 10.08 13.53 -2.38
N GLN A 134 9.47 13.81 -3.55
CA GLN A 134 8.87 15.12 -3.86
C GLN A 134 7.38 15.20 -3.53
N CYS A 135 6.59 14.20 -3.93
CA CYS A 135 5.13 14.25 -3.78
C CYS A 135 4.58 13.27 -2.73
N GLU A 136 5.44 12.52 -2.04
CA GLU A 136 5.10 11.51 -1.04
C GLU A 136 4.13 10.40 -1.50
N SER A 137 3.84 10.35 -2.80
CA SER A 137 2.99 9.33 -3.42
C SER A 137 3.82 8.07 -3.71
N TYR A 138 3.15 6.91 -3.82
CA TYR A 138 3.84 5.64 -4.08
C TYR A 138 4.62 5.65 -5.40
N LEU A 139 5.76 4.97 -5.46
CA LEU A 139 6.58 4.79 -6.67
C LEU A 139 5.95 3.74 -7.59
N SER A 140 4.82 4.10 -8.18
CA SER A 140 3.86 3.16 -8.76
C SER A 140 3.78 3.19 -10.30
N CYS A 141 4.51 4.12 -10.93
CA CYS A 141 4.60 4.27 -12.37
C CYS A 141 6.07 4.44 -12.79
N GLU A 142 6.44 3.88 -13.93
CA GLU A 142 7.74 4.08 -14.58
C GLU A 142 7.76 5.35 -15.45
N PRO A 143 8.94 5.94 -15.72
CA PRO A 143 10.23 5.68 -15.07
C PRO A 143 10.32 6.18 -13.62
N VAL A 144 11.16 5.51 -12.82
CA VAL A 144 11.53 5.90 -11.45
C VAL A 144 13.00 6.30 -11.43
N PHE A 145 13.32 7.42 -10.78
CA PHE A 145 14.69 7.93 -10.69
C PHE A 145 15.17 7.94 -9.24
N LEU A 146 16.45 7.65 -9.02
CA LEU A 146 17.14 7.72 -7.75
C LEU A 146 17.96 9.01 -7.68
N GLN A 147 17.77 9.81 -6.64
CA GLN A 147 18.56 10.98 -6.31
C GLN A 147 19.87 10.60 -5.61
N GLY A 148 20.80 11.54 -5.54
CA GLY A 148 22.08 11.33 -4.84
C GLY A 148 21.99 11.15 -3.31
N ASP A 149 20.82 11.32 -2.73
CA ASP A 149 20.55 11.00 -1.32
C ASP A 149 19.99 9.57 -1.13
N GLY A 150 19.86 8.80 -2.22
CA GLY A 150 19.25 7.47 -2.22
C GLY A 150 17.73 7.46 -2.14
N ARG A 151 17.06 8.63 -2.24
CA ARG A 151 15.60 8.71 -2.33
C ARG A 151 15.14 8.64 -3.78
N ASN A 152 13.92 8.15 -3.99
CA ASN A 152 13.37 7.96 -5.32
C ASN A 152 12.39 9.07 -5.69
N ILE A 153 12.37 9.46 -6.96
CA ILE A 153 11.41 10.36 -7.57
C ILE A 153 10.55 9.56 -8.54
N CYS A 154 9.23 9.67 -8.41
CA CYS A 154 8.29 9.02 -9.33
C CYS A 154 8.15 9.75 -10.66
N HIS A 155 7.67 9.04 -11.67
CA HIS A 155 7.41 9.57 -13.01
C HIS A 155 6.59 10.87 -13.02
N ARG A 156 5.57 10.99 -12.16
CA ARG A 156 4.73 12.22 -12.02
C ARG A 156 5.56 13.48 -11.86
N CYS A 157 6.48 13.43 -10.90
CA CYS A 157 7.26 14.59 -10.51
C CYS A 157 8.26 14.95 -11.59
N ILE A 158 8.84 13.94 -12.24
CA ILE A 158 9.73 14.13 -13.39
C ILE A 158 8.98 14.74 -14.59
N HIS A 159 7.77 14.27 -14.86
CA HIS A 159 6.94 14.80 -15.94
C HIS A 159 6.57 16.27 -15.70
N SER A 160 6.32 16.68 -14.45
CA SER A 160 5.97 18.06 -14.12
C SER A 160 7.17 19.00 -13.98
N ASN A 161 8.27 18.54 -13.39
CA ASN A 161 9.40 19.38 -12.99
C ASN A 161 10.65 19.18 -13.85
N GLY A 162 10.65 18.21 -14.78
CA GLY A 162 11.83 17.74 -15.47
C GLY A 162 12.65 16.74 -14.64
N VAL A 163 13.67 16.15 -15.27
CA VAL A 163 14.64 15.28 -14.58
C VAL A 163 15.65 16.15 -13.86
N PRO A 164 15.78 16.07 -12.51
CA PRO A 164 16.82 16.82 -11.81
C PRO A 164 18.22 16.36 -12.24
N ALA A 165 19.21 17.25 -12.12
CA ALA A 165 20.60 16.88 -12.31
C ALA A 165 21.00 15.72 -11.38
N ASP A 166 21.96 14.90 -11.83
CA ASP A 166 22.53 13.78 -11.07
C ASP A 166 21.54 12.68 -10.65
N CYS A 167 20.33 12.65 -11.24
CA CYS A 167 19.37 11.57 -11.04
C CYS A 167 19.67 10.39 -11.97
N ILE A 168 19.64 9.17 -11.41
CA ILE A 168 19.90 7.93 -12.16
C ILE A 168 18.60 7.15 -12.27
N ARG A 169 18.24 6.64 -13.46
CA ARG A 169 17.04 5.79 -13.60
C ARG A 169 17.22 4.49 -12.80
N ASN A 170 16.25 4.18 -11.95
CA ASN A 170 16.26 3.03 -11.06
C ASN A 170 15.67 1.79 -11.72
N VAL A 171 16.36 1.27 -12.74
CA VAL A 171 15.88 0.15 -13.58
C VAL A 171 15.61 -1.11 -12.76
N ALA A 172 16.44 -1.39 -11.75
CA ALA A 172 16.25 -2.55 -10.87
C ALA A 172 14.94 -2.50 -10.08
N TYR A 173 14.56 -1.31 -9.58
CA TYR A 173 13.28 -1.10 -8.92
C TYR A 173 12.11 -1.32 -9.89
N GLU A 174 12.22 -0.81 -11.12
CA GLU A 174 11.20 -0.98 -12.17
C GLU A 174 10.99 -2.46 -12.51
N ILE A 175 12.07 -3.21 -12.74
CA ILE A 175 12.05 -4.65 -13.03
C ILE A 175 11.32 -5.41 -11.91
N LEU A 176 11.65 -5.14 -10.65
CA LEU A 176 11.01 -5.81 -9.52
C LEU A 176 9.55 -5.36 -9.33
N SER A 177 9.23 -4.09 -9.63
CA SER A 177 7.87 -3.56 -9.51
C SER A 177 6.93 -4.13 -10.56
N ASN A 178 7.43 -4.60 -11.70
CA ASN A 178 6.62 -5.21 -12.76
C ASN A 178 5.84 -6.47 -12.33
N ILE A 179 6.27 -7.14 -11.25
CA ILE A 179 5.59 -8.32 -10.69
C ILE A 179 4.70 -7.98 -9.48
N ILE A 180 4.48 -6.68 -9.25
CA ILE A 180 3.82 -6.16 -8.06
C ILE A 180 2.56 -5.39 -8.43
N ILE A 181 1.54 -5.52 -7.59
CA ILE A 181 0.28 -4.77 -7.71
C ILE A 181 0.28 -3.66 -6.66
N PHE A 182 0.08 -2.43 -7.12
CA PHE A 182 0.00 -1.24 -6.29
C PHE A 182 -1.45 -0.85 -6.04
N PRO A 183 -1.79 -0.36 -4.83
CA PRO A 183 -3.06 0.28 -4.61
C PRO A 183 -3.11 1.65 -5.29
N CYS A 184 -4.29 2.05 -5.75
CA CYS A 184 -4.52 3.40 -6.25
C CYS A 184 -4.11 4.47 -5.22
N VAL A 185 -3.48 5.56 -5.66
CA VAL A 185 -3.10 6.69 -4.78
C VAL A 185 -4.31 7.30 -4.04
N PHE A 186 -5.51 7.18 -4.62
CA PHE A 186 -6.77 7.63 -4.01
C PHE A 186 -7.41 6.57 -3.09
N ARG A 187 -6.67 5.53 -2.67
CA ARG A 187 -7.18 4.51 -1.72
C ARG A 187 -7.70 5.10 -0.42
N ASN A 188 -7.07 6.16 0.09
CA ASN A 188 -7.51 6.87 1.31
C ASN A 188 -8.83 7.60 1.12
N ARG A 189 -9.25 7.83 -0.13
CA ARG A 189 -10.58 8.37 -0.48
C ARG A 189 -11.62 7.26 -0.71
N GLY A 190 -11.22 6.00 -0.59
CA GLY A 190 -12.09 4.84 -0.75
C GLY A 190 -11.94 4.09 -2.08
N CYS A 191 -10.97 4.46 -2.94
CA CYS A 191 -10.73 3.70 -4.17
C CYS A 191 -10.22 2.28 -3.85
N PRO A 192 -10.97 1.21 -4.19
CA PRO A 192 -10.56 -0.16 -3.89
C PRO A 192 -9.60 -0.74 -4.95
N THR A 193 -9.36 0.00 -6.03
CA THR A 193 -8.65 -0.47 -7.21
C THR A 193 -7.18 -0.71 -6.91
N ARG A 194 -6.69 -1.85 -7.41
CA ARG A 194 -5.30 -2.29 -7.32
C ARG A 194 -4.87 -2.72 -8.72
N LEU A 195 -3.79 -2.15 -9.24
CA LEU A 195 -3.34 -2.35 -10.62
C LEU A 195 -1.85 -2.64 -10.69
N LYS A 196 -1.43 -3.19 -11.84
CA LYS A 196 -0.02 -3.46 -12.13
C LYS A 196 0.76 -2.14 -12.16
N PHE A 197 2.03 -2.21 -11.76
CA PHE A 197 3.00 -1.13 -11.97
C PHE A 197 3.04 -0.68 -13.43
N GLY A 198 3.16 0.64 -13.65
CA GLY A 198 3.33 1.23 -14.98
C GLY A 198 2.10 2.00 -15.48
N THR A 199 1.79 1.85 -16.77
CA THR A 199 0.78 2.64 -17.48
C THR A 199 -0.65 2.39 -17.00
N ASP A 200 -1.00 1.15 -16.63
CA ASP A 200 -2.36 0.81 -16.19
C ASP A 200 -2.79 1.64 -14.98
N LEU A 201 -1.90 1.77 -13.99
CA LEU A 201 -2.15 2.56 -12.80
C LEU A 201 -2.22 4.06 -13.14
N TRP A 202 -1.34 4.55 -14.02
CA TRP A 202 -1.34 5.94 -14.48
C TRP A 202 -2.68 6.35 -15.13
N HIS A 203 -3.18 5.54 -16.06
CA HIS A 203 -4.46 5.78 -16.73
C HIS A 203 -5.62 5.73 -15.72
N HIS A 204 -5.61 4.75 -14.82
CA HIS A 204 -6.62 4.68 -13.77
C HIS A 204 -6.60 5.91 -12.87
N GLU A 205 -5.44 6.43 -12.47
CA GLU A 205 -5.36 7.63 -11.64
C GLU A 205 -5.97 8.85 -12.33
N ALA A 206 -5.75 9.02 -13.63
CA ALA A 206 -6.33 10.10 -14.43
C ALA A 206 -7.86 10.02 -14.49
N GLU A 207 -8.40 8.81 -14.64
CA GLU A 207 -9.84 8.55 -14.79
C GLU A 207 -10.55 8.18 -13.47
N CYS A 208 -9.82 8.13 -12.36
CA CYS A 208 -10.35 7.61 -11.10
C CYS A 208 -11.53 8.48 -10.63
N SER A 209 -12.68 7.85 -10.39
CA SER A 209 -13.85 8.55 -9.84
C SER A 209 -13.56 9.24 -8.50
N TYR A 210 -12.59 8.73 -7.73
CA TYR A 210 -12.13 9.29 -6.46
C TYR A 210 -11.11 10.44 -6.62
N ASN A 211 -10.62 10.70 -7.84
CA ASN A 211 -9.75 11.85 -8.13
C ASN A 211 -10.56 13.15 -8.14
N GLN A 212 -11.83 13.09 -8.56
CA GLN A 212 -12.70 14.27 -8.63
C GLN A 212 -12.87 14.89 -7.24
N MET A 213 -12.17 16.00 -7.00
CA MET A 213 -12.54 16.88 -5.90
C MET A 213 -13.88 17.49 -6.29
N TYR A 214 -14.96 17.01 -5.69
CA TYR A 214 -16.22 17.74 -5.74
C TYR A 214 -15.95 19.10 -5.09
N LYS A 215 -15.60 20.10 -5.91
CA LYS A 215 -15.69 21.50 -5.51
C LYS A 215 -17.15 21.67 -5.13
N LYS A 216 -17.41 21.74 -3.83
CA LYS A 216 -18.75 22.01 -3.31
C LYS A 216 -19.10 23.34 -3.94
N LEU A 217 -20.00 23.34 -4.94
CA LEU A 217 -20.50 24.55 -5.58
C LEU A 217 -20.93 25.45 -4.42
N GLU A 218 -20.24 26.57 -4.23
CA GLU A 218 -20.54 27.52 -3.18
C GLU A 218 -21.93 28.07 -3.44
N LYS A 219 -22.95 27.41 -2.88
CA LYS A 219 -24.26 28.00 -2.72
C LYS A 219 -24.15 28.97 -1.55
N ASN A 220 -23.92 30.23 -1.89
CA ASN A 220 -23.86 31.41 -1.02
C ASN A 220 -22.75 31.41 0.06
N PRO A 221 -21.75 32.31 -0.03
CA PRO A 221 -20.66 32.43 0.96
C PRO A 221 -21.10 32.93 2.36
N LYS A 222 -22.40 33.18 2.58
CA LYS A 222 -22.92 33.76 3.82
C LYS A 222 -23.54 32.75 4.80
N GLN A 223 -23.66 31.47 4.46
CA GLN A 223 -24.23 30.47 5.37
C GLN A 223 -23.20 29.39 5.75
N LYS A 224 -22.86 29.35 7.05
CA LYS A 224 -22.10 28.25 7.67
C LYS A 224 -22.99 27.02 7.73
N GLU A 225 -23.02 26.23 6.65
CA GLU A 225 -23.74 24.96 6.67
C GLU A 225 -22.93 23.86 7.36
N ARG A 226 -23.53 23.21 8.35
CA ARG A 226 -23.06 21.91 8.87
C ARG A 226 -23.27 20.86 7.77
N GLY A 227 -22.26 20.68 6.92
CA GLY A 227 -22.29 19.69 5.85
C GLY A 227 -21.95 18.29 6.35
N VAL A 228 -22.79 17.31 6.01
CA VAL A 228 -22.44 15.89 6.13
C VAL A 228 -21.66 15.50 4.88
N ILE A 229 -20.42 15.02 5.03
CA ILE A 229 -19.68 14.43 3.91
C ILE A 229 -20.23 13.02 3.73
N LYS A 230 -20.97 12.80 2.64
CA LYS A 230 -21.37 11.45 2.23
C LYS A 230 -20.15 10.78 1.60
N THR A 231 -19.56 9.83 2.30
CA THR A 231 -18.56 8.93 1.72
C THR A 231 -19.23 7.61 1.36
N HIS A 232 -18.64 6.85 0.43
CA HIS A 232 -19.18 5.55 0.01
C HIS A 232 -19.20 4.50 1.13
N SER A 233 -18.46 4.73 2.23
CA SER A 233 -18.37 3.84 3.41
C SER A 233 -19.19 4.31 4.63
N GLY A 234 -19.86 5.47 4.56
CA GLY A 234 -20.65 6.01 5.67
C GLY A 234 -20.71 7.54 5.71
N HIS A 235 -21.49 8.07 6.66
CA HIS A 235 -21.59 9.51 6.92
C HIS A 235 -20.48 9.92 7.89
N TYR A 236 -19.51 10.72 7.43
CA TYR A 236 -18.55 11.37 8.31
C TYR A 236 -19.08 12.77 8.68
N TYR A 237 -19.24 13.03 9.98
CA TYR A 237 -19.60 14.34 10.50
C TYR A 237 -18.31 15.11 10.82
N GLY A 238 -17.92 16.02 9.92
CA GLY A 238 -16.76 16.90 10.10
C GLY A 238 -17.11 18.33 9.75
N THR A 239 -16.51 19.31 10.43
CA THR A 239 -16.66 20.72 10.07
C THR A 239 -15.78 20.99 8.86
N ILE A 240 -16.38 21.16 7.68
CA ILE A 240 -15.65 21.46 6.45
C ILE A 240 -15.25 22.94 6.50
N THR A 241 -13.98 23.22 6.79
CA THR A 241 -13.42 24.57 6.61
C THR A 241 -12.95 24.73 5.17
N PRO A 242 -13.28 25.85 4.48
CA PRO A 242 -13.04 26.03 3.04
C PRO A 242 -11.56 25.95 2.62
N TYR A 243 -10.64 26.13 3.57
CA TYR A 243 -9.20 26.12 3.33
C TYR A 243 -8.48 24.85 3.84
N SER A 244 -9.18 23.89 4.46
CA SER A 244 -8.57 22.62 4.87
C SER A 244 -9.02 21.49 3.96
N ALA A 245 -8.07 20.73 3.39
CA ALA A 245 -8.44 19.53 2.64
C ALA A 245 -9.22 18.57 3.58
N PRO A 246 -10.38 18.04 3.16
CA PRO A 246 -11.28 17.26 4.03
C PRO A 246 -10.70 15.95 4.57
N PHE A 247 -9.46 15.62 4.21
CA PHE A 247 -8.70 14.46 4.68
C PHE A 247 -7.20 14.75 4.72
N ALA A 248 -6.79 16.02 4.92
CA ALA A 248 -5.39 16.27 5.23
C ALA A 248 -5.05 15.45 6.49
N PRO A 249 -3.94 14.69 6.51
CA PRO A 249 -3.41 14.24 7.79
C PRO A 249 -3.32 15.48 8.68
N PRO A 250 -3.65 15.39 9.99
CA PRO A 250 -3.49 16.53 10.88
C PRO A 250 -2.10 17.10 10.62
N SER A 251 -2.02 18.37 10.23
CA SER A 251 -0.73 19.03 10.01
C SER A 251 0.15 18.70 11.21
N PRO A 252 1.44 18.38 11.03
CA PRO A 252 2.34 18.03 12.12
C PRO A 252 2.41 19.22 13.08
N THR A 253 1.45 19.24 13.99
CA THR A 253 1.33 20.18 15.07
C THR A 253 2.22 19.60 16.12
N THR A 254 3.08 20.44 16.69
CA THR A 254 3.99 19.98 17.73
C THR A 254 3.12 19.33 18.82
N GLU A 255 3.61 18.26 19.43
CA GLU A 255 2.88 17.54 20.50
C GLU A 255 2.40 18.52 21.61
N PHE A 256 3.14 19.60 21.78
CA PHE A 256 2.79 20.75 22.60
C PHE A 256 1.47 21.45 22.21
N ASP A 257 1.22 21.69 20.93
CA ASP A 257 -0.01 22.33 20.45
C ASP A 257 -1.24 21.43 20.64
N ILE A 258 -1.06 20.13 20.43
CA ILE A 258 -2.10 19.12 20.68
C ILE A 258 -2.46 19.10 22.17
N ASN A 259 -1.46 19.07 23.05
CA ASN A 259 -1.67 19.12 24.49
C ASN A 259 -2.34 20.42 24.94
N LYS A 260 -1.94 21.56 24.37
CA LYS A 260 -2.56 22.86 24.65
C LYS A 260 -4.03 22.92 24.23
N GLU A 261 -4.37 22.33 23.09
CA GLU A 261 -5.76 22.26 22.62
C GLU A 261 -6.61 21.29 23.48
N LEU A 262 -6.03 20.16 23.88
CA LEU A 262 -6.65 19.20 24.79
C LEU A 262 -6.95 19.83 26.16
N VAL A 263 -6.01 20.56 26.74
CA VAL A 263 -6.20 21.27 28.02
C VAL A 263 -7.28 22.34 27.90
N LYS A 264 -7.32 23.10 26.79
CA LYS A 264 -8.41 24.06 26.52
C LYS A 264 -9.77 23.39 26.40
N SER A 265 -9.83 22.25 25.71
CA SER A 265 -11.05 21.44 25.57
C SER A 265 -11.55 20.93 26.93
N LEU A 266 -10.67 20.36 27.75
CA LEU A 266 -10.98 19.88 29.09
C LEU A 266 -11.45 21.02 30.02
N LYS A 267 -10.77 22.16 30.01
CA LYS A 267 -11.15 23.34 30.79
C LYS A 267 -12.55 23.83 30.40
N LYS A 268 -12.83 23.92 29.10
CA LYS A 268 -14.17 24.30 28.59
C LYS A 268 -15.25 23.28 28.94
N GLN A 269 -14.90 21.99 29.01
CA GLN A 269 -15.84 20.95 29.44
C GLN A 269 -16.13 21.04 30.94
N GLN A 270 -15.14 21.34 31.76
CA GLN A 270 -15.31 21.57 33.20
C GLN A 270 -16.18 22.80 33.48
N GLU A 271 -15.93 23.91 32.77
CA GLU A 271 -16.73 25.14 32.89
C GLU A 271 -18.20 24.90 32.53
N ARG A 272 -18.48 24.14 31.47
CA ARG A 272 -19.86 23.74 31.11
C ARG A 272 -20.53 22.87 32.18
N LYS A 273 -19.78 22.01 32.86
CA LYS A 273 -20.31 21.20 33.96
C LYS A 273 -20.63 22.06 35.18
N LEU A 274 -19.80 23.06 35.46
CA LEU A 274 -19.98 23.98 36.57
C LEU A 274 -21.21 24.88 36.36
N LEU A 275 -21.35 25.49 35.18
CA LEU A 275 -22.54 26.26 34.81
C LEU A 275 -23.82 25.42 34.90
N LYS A 276 -23.78 24.15 34.45
CA LYS A 276 -24.93 23.26 34.56
C LYS A 276 -25.28 22.93 36.02
N ALA A 277 -24.30 22.87 36.92
CA ALA A 277 -24.55 22.65 38.34
C ALA A 277 -25.16 23.91 39.01
N GLU A 278 -24.71 25.10 38.61
CA GLU A 278 -25.29 26.37 39.06
C GLU A 278 -26.76 26.54 38.60
N ASP A 279 -27.08 26.16 37.35
CA ASP A 279 -28.45 26.15 36.83
C ASP A 279 -29.38 25.18 37.59
N ILE A 280 -28.84 24.03 38.01
CA ILE A 280 -29.59 23.07 38.85
C ILE A 280 -29.82 23.66 40.25
N ASN A 281 -28.80 24.27 40.87
CA ASN A 281 -28.94 24.87 42.20
C ASN A 281 -29.93 26.05 42.22
N THR A 282 -29.88 26.92 41.20
CA THR A 282 -30.85 28.02 41.07
C THR A 282 -32.28 27.52 40.84
N SER A 283 -32.45 26.44 40.10
CA SER A 283 -33.76 25.80 39.93
C SER A 283 -34.30 25.23 41.26
N ILE A 284 -33.46 24.59 42.07
CA ILE A 284 -33.85 24.06 43.40
C ILE A 284 -34.24 25.19 44.36
N MET A 285 -33.47 26.28 44.40
CA MET A 285 -33.78 27.46 45.22
C MET A 285 -35.13 28.08 44.84
N LYS A 286 -35.42 28.19 43.54
CA LYS A 286 -36.68 28.75 43.04
C LYS A 286 -37.90 27.89 43.40
N MET A 287 -37.75 26.57 43.43
CA MET A 287 -38.83 25.66 43.86
C MET A 287 -39.06 25.68 45.38
N SER A 288 -38.08 26.12 46.16
CA SER A 288 -38.19 26.16 47.63
C SER A 288 -38.88 27.43 48.15
N SER A 289 -38.95 28.49 47.35
CA SER A 289 -39.54 29.78 47.72
C SER A 289 -41.04 29.93 47.41
N ASP A 290 -41.68 28.96 46.75
CA ASP A 290 -43.07 29.06 46.25
C ASP A 290 -44.08 28.22 47.05
N SER A 291 -43.73 27.79 48.26
CA SER A 291 -44.63 27.05 49.18
C SER A 291 -45.38 27.94 50.19
N GLY A 292 -45.33 29.26 50.01
CA GLY A 292 -46.01 30.22 50.87
C GLY A 292 -47.43 30.54 50.40
N SER A 293 -48.42 30.09 51.16
CA SER A 293 -49.75 30.71 51.30
C SER A 293 -50.67 30.70 50.07
N ARG A 294 -51.44 29.61 49.91
CA ARG A 294 -52.80 29.71 49.35
C ARG A 294 -53.81 29.25 50.39
N ASP A 295 -54.44 30.24 51.00
CA ASP A 295 -55.63 30.11 51.81
C ASP A 295 -56.74 29.39 51.04
N VAL A 296 -57.29 28.40 51.71
CA VAL A 296 -58.41 27.58 51.28
C VAL A 296 -59.70 28.36 51.53
N SER A 297 -60.26 28.98 50.49
CA SER A 297 -61.64 29.46 50.51
C SER A 297 -62.53 28.45 49.77
N VAL A 298 -63.24 27.64 50.54
CA VAL A 298 -64.31 26.74 50.12
C VAL A 298 -65.55 27.56 49.76
N THR A 299 -66.06 27.40 48.53
CA THR A 299 -67.45 27.71 48.19
C THR A 299 -68.04 26.58 47.36
N PRO A 300 -69.24 26.06 47.71
CA PRO A 300 -69.85 24.92 47.03
C PRO A 300 -70.89 25.33 45.97
N SER A 301 -71.18 24.36 45.09
CA SER A 301 -72.41 24.18 44.30
C SER A 301 -72.57 24.99 43.01
N SER A 302 -72.61 24.32 41.85
CA SER A 302 -73.87 23.89 41.23
C SER A 302 -73.63 23.36 39.81
N ASP A 303 -74.03 22.11 39.59
CA ASP A 303 -74.66 21.50 38.42
C ASP A 303 -74.56 22.19 37.05
N GLY A 304 -74.11 21.41 36.04
CA GLY A 304 -74.11 21.85 34.65
C GLY A 304 -73.58 20.80 33.69
N ASP A 305 -74.50 19.94 33.26
CA ASP A 305 -74.50 18.99 32.16
C ASP A 305 -73.46 19.10 31.02
N SER A 306 -72.91 17.92 30.69
CA SER A 306 -72.95 17.29 29.36
C SER A 306 -72.69 18.16 28.12
N ASP A 307 -71.49 18.10 27.54
CA ASP A 307 -71.40 17.77 26.11
C ASP A 307 -70.03 17.23 25.62
N LYS A 308 -70.14 16.30 24.67
CA LYS A 308 -69.05 15.54 24.06
C LYS A 308 -68.27 16.39 23.05
N GLY A 309 -66.99 16.63 23.32
CA GLY A 309 -66.02 17.19 22.37
C GLY A 309 -65.42 16.11 21.47
N THR A 310 -65.89 16.06 20.24
CA THR A 310 -65.49 15.21 19.11
C THR A 310 -64.02 15.40 18.73
N TYR A 311 -63.24 14.31 18.70
CA TYR A 311 -61.93 14.29 18.04
C TYR A 311 -62.10 14.22 16.53
N ASP A 312 -61.80 15.31 15.84
CA ASP A 312 -61.77 15.35 14.38
C ASP A 312 -60.57 14.57 13.85
N LYS A 313 -60.91 13.52 13.09
CA LYS A 313 -60.00 12.60 12.44
C LYS A 313 -60.29 12.69 10.94
N SER A 314 -59.69 13.66 10.26
CA SER A 314 -59.68 13.69 8.80
C SER A 314 -58.45 14.42 8.29
N LEU A 315 -57.59 13.70 7.57
CA LEU A 315 -56.95 14.14 6.33
C LEU A 315 -56.24 12.92 5.73
N SER A 316 -57.03 12.18 4.96
CA SER A 316 -56.61 11.21 3.98
C SER A 316 -56.24 11.91 2.67
N SER A 317 -55.42 11.20 1.89
CA SER A 317 -55.30 11.24 0.42
C SER A 317 -54.55 12.40 -0.25
N ARG A 318 -53.40 12.05 -0.86
CA ARG A 318 -53.18 12.10 -2.33
C ARG A 318 -51.75 11.71 -2.69
N SER A 319 -51.59 10.56 -3.34
CA SER A 319 -50.50 10.31 -4.31
C SER A 319 -50.81 9.02 -5.07
N SER A 320 -51.54 9.16 -6.18
CA SER A 320 -51.76 8.10 -7.17
C SER A 320 -50.77 8.32 -8.31
N SER A 321 -49.83 7.39 -8.49
CA SER A 321 -48.91 7.35 -9.63
C SER A 321 -49.59 6.64 -10.82
N PRO A 322 -49.44 7.12 -12.06
CA PRO A 322 -49.98 6.45 -13.23
C PRO A 322 -49.05 5.34 -13.73
N THR A 323 -49.63 4.17 -13.99
CA THR A 323 -49.08 3.06 -14.78
C THR A 323 -49.08 3.40 -16.28
N PRO A 324 -48.06 3.03 -17.07
CA PRO A 324 -48.13 3.13 -18.52
C PRO A 324 -48.70 1.85 -19.15
N THR A 325 -49.62 2.09 -20.06
CA THR A 325 -50.39 1.16 -20.87
C THR A 325 -49.52 0.51 -21.96
N ARG A 326 -49.81 -0.76 -22.20
CA ARG A 326 -49.35 -1.62 -23.29
C ARG A 326 -50.11 -1.27 -24.57
N SER A 327 -49.42 -1.23 -25.70
CA SER A 327 -50.01 -1.25 -27.04
C SER A 327 -49.11 -2.04 -27.98
N ASP A 328 -49.66 -3.16 -28.48
CA ASP A 328 -49.31 -3.84 -29.73
C ASP A 328 -49.53 -2.83 -30.90
N GLU A 329 -48.99 -2.89 -32.12
CA GLU A 329 -48.65 -3.96 -33.05
C GLU A 329 -48.04 -3.27 -34.30
N LEU A 330 -47.08 -3.88 -35.03
CA LEU A 330 -47.06 -3.97 -36.51
C LEU A 330 -45.69 -4.37 -37.10
N ASP A 331 -45.81 -5.34 -38.00
CA ASP A 331 -44.87 -6.01 -38.90
C ASP A 331 -43.82 -5.17 -39.63
N SER A 332 -42.64 -5.76 -39.83
CA SER A 332 -41.83 -5.64 -41.07
C SER A 332 -40.67 -6.66 -41.08
N LYS A 333 -40.81 -7.72 -41.87
CA LYS A 333 -39.72 -8.67 -42.24
C LYS A 333 -38.79 -8.04 -43.28
N PRO A 334 -37.49 -8.38 -43.26
CA PRO A 334 -36.72 -8.49 -44.50
C PRO A 334 -36.27 -9.94 -44.75
N GLN A 335 -36.35 -10.30 -46.03
CA GLN A 335 -35.94 -11.56 -46.63
C GLN A 335 -34.41 -11.74 -46.60
N THR A 336 -33.95 -12.95 -46.36
CA THR A 336 -32.59 -13.40 -46.71
C THR A 336 -32.69 -14.50 -47.78
N PRO A 337 -31.90 -14.45 -48.87
CA PRO A 337 -31.91 -15.49 -49.88
C PRO A 337 -31.01 -16.68 -49.49
N TYR A 338 -31.45 -17.89 -49.89
CA TYR A 338 -30.71 -18.99 -50.55
C TYR A 338 -29.22 -18.70 -50.85
N SER A 339 -28.22 -19.59 -50.80
CA SER A 339 -28.10 -21.07 -50.76
C SER A 339 -26.62 -21.44 -51.04
N SER A 340 -26.21 -22.69 -50.75
CA SER A 340 -25.05 -23.43 -51.34
C SER A 340 -23.63 -22.83 -51.09
N GLU A 341 -22.51 -23.53 -50.94
CA GLU A 341 -22.12 -24.90 -51.24
C GLU A 341 -20.85 -25.29 -50.44
N TYR A 342 -20.67 -26.61 -50.31
CA TYR A 342 -19.40 -27.35 -50.23
C TYR A 342 -18.06 -26.58 -50.26
N TYR A 343 -17.20 -26.81 -49.26
CA TYR A 343 -15.78 -27.15 -49.50
C TYR A 343 -15.23 -27.97 -48.32
N LYS A 344 -14.94 -29.25 -48.61
CA LYS A 344 -13.89 -30.03 -47.95
C LYS A 344 -12.56 -29.49 -48.47
N ASP A 345 -11.58 -29.26 -47.61
CA ASP A 345 -10.17 -29.60 -47.87
C ASP A 345 -9.31 -29.30 -46.63
N GLN A 346 -8.72 -30.36 -46.04
CA GLN A 346 -7.29 -30.69 -46.10
C GLN A 346 -6.46 -30.00 -45.00
N GLN A 347 -6.30 -30.74 -43.90
CA GLN A 347 -5.22 -30.56 -42.93
C GLN A 347 -3.96 -31.24 -43.49
N PRO A 348 -2.83 -30.54 -43.69
CA PRO A 348 -1.58 -31.22 -44.00
C PRO A 348 -0.96 -31.81 -42.74
N TYR A 349 -0.84 -33.15 -42.75
CA TYR A 349 0.06 -33.90 -41.88
C TYR A 349 1.51 -33.43 -42.11
N PHE A 350 2.16 -32.90 -41.07
CA PHE A 350 3.61 -32.79 -41.05
C PHE A 350 4.24 -34.07 -40.52
N ASN A 351 4.92 -34.74 -41.45
CA ASN A 351 5.66 -35.98 -41.30
C ASN A 351 7.01 -35.67 -40.61
N TYR A 352 7.26 -36.28 -39.45
CA TYR A 352 8.58 -36.26 -38.81
C TYR A 352 9.42 -37.40 -39.40
N ASN A 353 10.45 -37.07 -40.17
CA ASN A 353 11.52 -38.02 -40.47
C ASN A 353 12.90 -37.39 -40.25
N TYR A 354 13.58 -37.96 -39.26
CA TYR A 354 15.01 -38.22 -39.14
C TYR A 354 15.95 -37.57 -40.17
N ILE A 355 16.85 -36.69 -39.69
CA ILE A 355 18.17 -36.49 -40.30
C ILE A 355 19.26 -36.57 -39.23
N LYS A 356 20.29 -37.32 -39.60
CA LYS A 356 21.51 -37.69 -38.87
C LYS A 356 22.39 -36.49 -38.52
N GLN A 357 23.13 -36.68 -37.43
CA GLN A 357 24.20 -35.82 -36.94
C GLN A 357 25.36 -35.74 -37.95
N THR A 358 25.74 -34.52 -38.33
CA THR A 358 27.09 -34.17 -38.76
C THR A 358 27.44 -32.81 -38.16
N THR A 359 28.58 -32.76 -37.48
CA THR A 359 29.23 -31.52 -37.01
C THR A 359 29.72 -30.69 -38.20
N PRO A 360 29.81 -29.35 -38.06
CA PRO A 360 31.15 -28.77 -37.95
C PRO A 360 31.26 -27.52 -37.04
N ASN A 361 32.50 -27.28 -36.60
CA ASN A 361 33.04 -26.00 -36.15
C ASN A 361 32.70 -24.87 -37.14
N TYR A 362 32.27 -23.71 -36.65
CA TYR A 362 33.01 -22.43 -36.73
C TYR A 362 32.20 -21.30 -36.10
N SER A 363 32.94 -20.32 -35.60
CA SER A 363 32.52 -19.05 -35.02
C SER A 363 31.66 -18.21 -35.95
N GLU A 364 30.53 -17.69 -35.46
CA GLU A 364 29.98 -16.38 -35.85
C GLU A 364 28.81 -15.99 -34.91
N GLN A 365 28.86 -14.78 -34.38
CA GLN A 365 27.79 -14.21 -33.55
C GLN A 365 26.63 -13.73 -34.44
N PRO A 366 25.36 -14.04 -34.13
CA PRO A 366 24.25 -13.49 -34.87
C PRO A 366 23.89 -12.08 -34.36
N GLN A 367 24.08 -11.08 -35.22
CA GLN A 367 23.41 -9.79 -35.10
C GLN A 367 21.93 -9.97 -35.46
N PHE A 368 21.05 -9.74 -34.49
CA PHE A 368 19.61 -9.68 -34.73
C PHE A 368 19.26 -8.31 -35.35
N ASN A 369 18.89 -8.33 -36.63
CA ASN A 369 18.42 -7.17 -37.36
C ASN A 369 16.88 -7.14 -37.33
N TYR A 370 16.29 -6.29 -36.48
CA TYR A 370 14.85 -6.03 -36.47
C TYR A 370 14.52 -4.88 -37.42
N ASN A 371 14.03 -5.22 -38.61
CA ASN A 371 13.37 -4.27 -39.50
C ASN A 371 11.85 -4.35 -39.28
N MET A 372 11.31 -3.43 -38.48
CA MET A 372 9.86 -3.19 -38.35
C MET A 372 9.53 -1.87 -39.04
N LYS A 373 8.79 -1.95 -40.14
CA LYS A 373 8.17 -0.80 -40.81
C LYS A 373 7.22 -0.11 -39.82
N GLN A 374 7.58 1.09 -39.36
CA GLN A 374 6.68 1.96 -38.62
C GLN A 374 5.90 2.84 -39.60
N ASN A 375 4.57 2.81 -39.47
CA ASN A 375 3.64 3.73 -40.10
C ASN A 375 3.11 4.67 -39.01
N GLY A 376 3.43 5.96 -39.12
CA GLY A 376 2.59 7.09 -38.69
C GLY A 376 2.38 7.38 -37.20
N ASN A 377 2.99 8.48 -36.77
CA ASN A 377 2.58 9.43 -35.72
C ASN A 377 2.72 9.02 -34.24
N ASN A 378 3.83 9.43 -33.61
CA ASN A 378 3.84 10.39 -32.48
C ASN A 378 5.28 10.72 -32.05
N ASN A 379 5.69 11.98 -32.22
CA ASN A 379 6.98 12.53 -31.81
C ASN A 379 7.02 12.76 -30.29
N TYR A 380 7.77 11.92 -29.56
CA TYR A 380 8.17 12.23 -28.18
C TYR A 380 9.56 11.67 -27.78
N TYR A 381 10.25 10.92 -28.66
CA TYR A 381 11.52 10.25 -28.30
C TYR A 381 12.81 11.00 -28.65
N ASP A 382 12.77 12.15 -29.32
CA ASP A 382 13.98 12.76 -29.90
C ASP A 382 14.77 13.72 -28.99
N ASN A 383 14.36 13.98 -27.74
CA ASN A 383 15.06 14.94 -26.86
C ASN A 383 15.95 14.32 -25.76
N ILE A 384 16.21 13.00 -25.79
CA ILE A 384 17.06 12.34 -24.77
C ILE A 384 18.47 11.97 -25.30
N GLN A 385 18.75 12.09 -26.59
CA GLN A 385 20.07 11.71 -27.17
C GLN A 385 21.15 12.81 -27.23
N LEU A 386 20.88 14.05 -26.79
CA LEU A 386 21.81 15.18 -27.01
C LEU A 386 22.78 15.52 -25.85
N ALA A 387 22.89 14.70 -24.80
CA ALA A 387 23.74 14.99 -23.64
C ALA A 387 25.02 14.14 -23.52
N GLN A 388 25.44 13.39 -24.55
CA GLN A 388 26.54 12.41 -24.41
C GLN A 388 27.72 12.50 -25.39
N ILE A 389 27.86 13.55 -26.20
CA ILE A 389 29.00 13.63 -27.14
C ILE A 389 29.67 15.00 -27.07
N GLN A 390 30.74 15.09 -26.28
CA GLN A 390 31.96 15.87 -26.56
C GLN A 390 32.98 15.60 -25.45
N GLN A 391 33.82 14.59 -25.63
CA GLN A 391 35.17 14.51 -25.06
C GLN A 391 35.99 13.49 -25.86
N GLU A 392 36.58 13.97 -26.97
CA GLU A 392 37.68 13.28 -27.65
C GLU A 392 38.92 14.17 -27.62
N SER A 393 40.00 13.61 -27.08
CA SER A 393 41.42 13.80 -27.46
C SER A 393 42.26 13.10 -26.38
N SER A 394 43.33 12.36 -26.61
CA SER A 394 44.02 11.89 -27.81
C SER A 394 45.04 10.83 -27.32
N ILE A 395 45.45 9.95 -28.23
CA ILE A 395 46.36 8.83 -28.01
C ILE A 395 47.81 9.31 -27.79
N ASN A 396 48.56 8.66 -26.89
CA ASN A 396 49.99 8.35 -27.11
C ASN A 396 50.44 7.12 -26.30
N PRO A 397 51.22 6.19 -26.87
CA PRO A 397 51.71 5.01 -26.17
C PRO A 397 53.18 5.11 -25.73
N ARG A 398 53.52 4.28 -24.73
CA ARG A 398 54.84 3.92 -24.17
C ARG A 398 55.51 4.91 -23.22
N GLU A 399 55.72 4.47 -21.98
CA GLU A 399 57.04 4.06 -21.51
C GLU A 399 56.95 3.26 -20.20
N ASP A 400 57.73 2.18 -20.14
CA ASP A 400 58.05 1.43 -18.93
C ASP A 400 58.79 2.32 -17.93
N ARG A 401 58.33 2.38 -16.67
CA ARG A 401 59.22 2.65 -15.53
C ARG A 401 58.60 2.23 -14.20
N LEU A 402 59.30 1.28 -13.56
CA LEU A 402 59.29 1.03 -12.13
C LEU A 402 59.40 2.34 -11.34
N SER A 403 58.60 2.50 -10.27
CA SER A 403 59.06 2.80 -8.90
C SER A 403 57.96 3.41 -8.02
N LYS A 404 57.92 2.90 -6.77
CA LYS A 404 57.62 3.61 -5.52
C LYS A 404 56.16 3.94 -5.20
N THR A 405 55.63 3.06 -4.35
CA THR A 405 54.50 3.25 -3.44
C THR A 405 54.70 4.47 -2.53
N ASN A 406 53.85 5.48 -2.67
CA ASN A 406 53.58 6.47 -1.63
C ASN A 406 52.17 6.22 -1.09
N SER A 407 52.10 5.73 0.15
CA SER A 407 50.88 5.52 0.91
C SER A 407 50.37 6.85 1.46
N TYR A 408 49.32 7.40 0.86
CA TYR A 408 48.50 8.42 1.52
C TYR A 408 47.45 7.72 2.37
N ILE A 409 47.57 7.90 3.67
CA ILE A 409 46.60 7.49 4.68
C ILE A 409 45.39 8.42 4.52
N TYR A 410 44.31 7.93 3.93
CA TYR A 410 42.99 8.55 4.04
C TYR A 410 42.25 7.84 5.18
N GLU A 411 41.93 8.58 6.25
CA GLU A 411 41.07 8.10 7.33
C GLU A 411 39.66 7.81 6.79
N PRO A 412 39.12 6.59 6.95
CA PRO A 412 37.76 6.29 6.55
C PRO A 412 36.76 6.91 7.55
N VAL A 413 35.79 7.66 7.03
CA VAL A 413 34.60 8.11 7.77
C VAL A 413 33.83 6.87 8.25
N LEU A 414 33.89 6.64 9.55
CA LEU A 414 33.33 5.48 10.23
C LEU A 414 31.80 5.62 10.34
N TYR A 415 31.06 5.11 9.37
CA TYR A 415 29.60 4.96 9.47
C TYR A 415 29.29 3.91 10.54
N LYS A 416 29.04 4.35 11.79
CA LYS A 416 28.53 3.50 12.87
C LYS A 416 27.23 2.83 12.42
N GLY A 417 27.20 1.50 12.49
CA GLY A 417 26.12 0.65 11.97
C GLY A 417 24.73 1.05 12.46
N GLN A 418 23.96 1.74 11.64
CA GLN A 418 22.52 1.81 11.77
C GLN A 418 21.95 0.42 11.44
N LYS A 419 21.28 -0.22 12.41
CA LYS A 419 20.46 -1.41 12.15
C LYS A 419 19.50 -1.07 11.01
N SER A 420 19.40 -1.93 10.00
CA SER A 420 18.50 -1.66 8.88
C SER A 420 17.06 -1.62 9.40
N PRO A 421 16.24 -0.60 9.05
CA PRO A 421 14.83 -0.48 9.48
C PRO A 421 13.92 -1.66 9.08
N LEU A 422 14.46 -2.63 8.34
CA LEU A 422 13.77 -3.79 7.79
C LEU A 422 13.81 -5.02 8.71
N GLN A 423 14.56 -5.02 9.82
CA GLN A 423 14.75 -6.21 10.66
C GLN A 423 13.54 -6.56 11.55
N ASP A 424 12.64 -5.63 11.85
CA ASP A 424 11.58 -5.81 12.87
C ASP A 424 10.16 -6.01 12.29
N LEU A 425 10.05 -6.54 11.07
CA LEU A 425 8.77 -6.65 10.38
C LEU A 425 7.97 -7.91 10.75
N ASP A 426 7.21 -7.89 11.84
CA ASP A 426 6.32 -8.99 12.27
C ASP A 426 5.09 -9.20 11.34
N TYR A 427 4.88 -10.41 10.79
CA TYR A 427 3.92 -10.70 9.71
C TYR A 427 2.57 -11.30 10.22
N ASN A 428 1.80 -10.56 11.01
CA ASN A 428 0.44 -10.97 11.41
C ASN A 428 -0.59 -9.87 11.13
N LEU A 429 -1.30 -9.93 9.99
CA LEU A 429 -2.55 -9.18 9.79
C LEU A 429 -3.48 -9.86 8.78
N LEU A 430 -4.76 -9.95 9.17
CA LEU A 430 -5.90 -10.38 8.37
C LEU A 430 -6.12 -9.43 7.18
N ALA A 431 -5.69 -9.83 5.99
CA ALA A 431 -6.06 -9.16 4.75
C ALA A 431 -7.39 -9.75 4.24
N GLY A 432 -8.45 -8.95 4.22
CA GLY A 432 -9.69 -9.30 3.52
C GLY A 432 -9.41 -9.53 2.04
N HIS A 433 -9.91 -10.64 1.49
CA HIS A 433 -9.82 -10.94 0.06
C HIS A 433 -10.62 -9.91 -0.73
N TYR A 434 -9.93 -9.05 -1.48
CA TYR A 434 -10.55 -8.18 -2.48
C TYR A 434 -10.26 -8.74 -3.88
N PRO A 435 -11.23 -8.68 -4.82
CA PRO A 435 -11.02 -9.15 -6.18
C PRO A 435 -9.94 -8.32 -6.87
N VAL A 436 -8.94 -9.00 -7.43
CA VAL A 436 -7.94 -8.40 -8.32
C VAL A 436 -8.56 -8.35 -9.71
N PHE A 437 -8.81 -7.14 -10.23
CA PHE A 437 -9.30 -6.96 -11.59
C PHE A 437 -8.10 -6.94 -12.53
N VAL A 438 -7.81 -8.09 -13.14
CA VAL A 438 -6.91 -8.16 -14.29
C VAL A 438 -7.79 -7.93 -15.52
N ASN A 439 -7.53 -6.87 -16.29
CA ASN A 439 -8.20 -6.65 -17.57
C ASN A 439 -7.44 -7.43 -18.67
N PRO A 440 -7.96 -8.55 -19.21
CA PRO A 440 -7.22 -9.34 -20.19
C PRO A 440 -7.37 -8.82 -21.62
N TYR A 441 -8.23 -7.82 -21.89
CA TYR A 441 -8.48 -7.31 -23.23
C TYR A 441 -8.66 -5.79 -23.22
N GLY A 442 -7.70 -5.08 -23.84
CA GLY A 442 -7.87 -3.67 -24.17
C GLY A 442 -9.03 -3.49 -25.16
N GLN A 443 -9.82 -2.44 -24.93
CA GLN A 443 -10.97 -1.97 -25.71
C GLN A 443 -12.29 -2.72 -25.49
N GLY A 444 -13.18 -2.10 -24.68
CA GLY A 444 -14.58 -2.50 -24.57
C GLY A 444 -15.29 -1.81 -23.41
N LEU A 445 -16.38 -1.08 -23.72
CA LEU A 445 -17.24 -0.38 -22.77
C LEU A 445 -17.75 -1.31 -21.66
N ILE A 446 -17.56 -0.92 -20.40
CA ILE A 446 -18.06 -1.64 -19.22
C ILE A 446 -19.59 -1.47 -19.13
N PRO A 447 -20.42 -2.53 -19.24
CA PRO A 447 -21.84 -2.41 -18.97
C PRO A 447 -22.07 -2.20 -17.47
N LYS A 448 -22.87 -1.18 -17.12
CA LYS A 448 -23.31 -0.93 -15.74
C LYS A 448 -24.06 -2.16 -15.20
N PRO A 449 -23.70 -2.72 -14.03
CA PRO A 449 -24.49 -3.78 -13.43
C PRO A 449 -25.84 -3.22 -12.94
N SER A 450 -26.92 -3.68 -13.55
CA SER A 450 -28.30 -3.48 -13.07
C SER A 450 -28.55 -4.41 -11.87
N PHE A 451 -28.38 -3.90 -10.66
CA PHE A 451 -28.85 -4.56 -9.44
C PHE A 451 -30.36 -4.36 -9.30
N LYS A 452 -31.15 -5.33 -9.79
CA LYS A 452 -32.56 -5.49 -9.39
C LYS A 452 -32.67 -6.60 -8.35
N GLY A 453 -33.05 -6.19 -7.13
CA GLY A 453 -33.86 -6.97 -6.20
C GLY A 453 -33.31 -8.29 -5.67
N LEU A 454 -32.44 -8.24 -4.67
CA LEU A 454 -32.29 -9.33 -3.70
C LEU A 454 -32.49 -8.77 -2.28
N VAL A 455 -33.73 -8.78 -1.82
CA VAL A 455 -34.06 -8.45 -0.42
C VAL A 455 -33.68 -9.66 0.42
N ARG A 456 -32.53 -9.59 1.12
CA ARG A 456 -32.11 -10.59 2.11
C ARG A 456 -32.78 -10.28 3.45
N THR A 457 -33.81 -11.04 3.81
CA THR A 457 -34.52 -10.93 5.10
C THR A 457 -33.81 -11.61 6.28
N ASP A 458 -32.68 -12.28 6.07
CA ASP A 458 -32.05 -13.12 7.10
C ASP A 458 -31.08 -12.39 8.05
N SER A 459 -31.08 -11.05 8.05
CA SER A 459 -30.06 -10.23 8.75
C SER A 459 -30.47 -9.72 10.14
N LEU A 460 -31.67 -10.05 10.64
CA LEU A 460 -32.13 -9.56 11.95
C LEU A 460 -31.92 -10.55 13.11
N SER A 461 -31.97 -11.86 12.88
CA SER A 461 -31.70 -12.86 13.93
C SER A 461 -30.21 -12.91 14.31
N SER A 462 -29.33 -12.90 13.30
CA SER A 462 -27.87 -12.92 13.47
C SER A 462 -27.34 -11.73 14.28
N ASN A 463 -27.95 -10.54 14.15
CA ASN A 463 -27.55 -9.37 14.92
C ASN A 463 -27.92 -9.47 16.41
N ARG A 464 -28.99 -10.19 16.76
CA ARG A 464 -29.41 -10.34 18.17
C ARG A 464 -28.45 -11.24 18.93
N GLU A 465 -27.97 -12.31 18.31
CA GLU A 465 -26.97 -13.22 18.87
C GLU A 465 -25.62 -12.51 19.06
N LEU A 466 -25.19 -11.74 18.06
CA LEU A 466 -23.96 -10.94 18.14
C LEU A 466 -24.01 -9.92 19.30
N ILE A 467 -25.15 -9.24 19.48
CA ILE A 467 -25.34 -8.28 20.58
C ILE A 467 -25.31 -8.99 21.95
N GLN A 468 -25.89 -10.19 22.07
CA GLN A 468 -25.81 -10.98 23.30
C GLN A 468 -24.38 -11.44 23.60
N GLU A 469 -23.64 -11.88 22.58
CA GLU A 469 -22.24 -12.30 22.73
C GLU A 469 -21.35 -11.13 23.18
N LEU A 470 -21.54 -9.94 22.61
CA LEU A 470 -20.81 -8.73 23.00
C LEU A 470 -21.12 -8.30 24.43
N ARG A 471 -22.39 -8.40 24.87
CA ARG A 471 -22.76 -8.13 26.28
C ARG A 471 -22.11 -9.11 27.24
N GLN A 472 -22.07 -10.39 26.91
CA GLN A 472 -21.40 -11.40 27.74
C GLN A 472 -19.89 -11.15 27.84
N LYS A 473 -19.24 -10.75 26.73
CA LYS A 473 -17.81 -10.36 26.73
C LYS A 473 -17.55 -9.14 27.62
N GLN A 474 -18.42 -8.13 27.59
CA GLN A 474 -18.29 -6.97 28.48
C GLN A 474 -18.44 -7.33 29.96
N ILE A 475 -19.38 -8.21 30.32
CA ILE A 475 -19.55 -8.70 31.69
C ILE A 475 -18.30 -9.47 32.15
N LYS A 476 -17.75 -10.36 31.31
CA LYS A 476 -16.51 -11.10 31.62
C LYS A 476 -15.31 -10.17 31.84
N LEU A 477 -15.18 -9.11 31.05
CA LEU A 477 -14.12 -8.12 31.23
C LEU A 477 -14.30 -7.32 32.52
N LYS A 478 -15.55 -6.96 32.86
CA LYS A 478 -15.85 -6.26 34.11
C LYS A 478 -15.52 -7.12 35.33
N ASN A 479 -15.84 -8.42 35.28
CA ASN A 479 -15.54 -9.36 36.37
C ASN A 479 -14.03 -9.63 36.51
N ARG A 480 -13.30 -9.73 35.41
CA ARG A 480 -11.81 -9.85 35.45
C ARG A 480 -11.14 -8.62 36.06
N ASN A 481 -11.72 -7.44 35.83
CA ASN A 481 -11.21 -6.22 36.44
C ASN A 481 -11.57 -6.09 37.91
N SER A 482 -12.73 -6.59 38.36
CA SER A 482 -13.05 -6.64 39.79
C SER A 482 -12.18 -7.65 40.55
N GLU A 483 -11.87 -8.81 39.97
CA GLU A 483 -10.95 -9.79 40.59
C GLU A 483 -9.50 -9.30 40.65
N LYS A 484 -9.08 -8.46 39.69
CA LYS A 484 -7.74 -7.83 39.74
C LYS A 484 -7.59 -6.73 40.78
N ILE A 485 -8.68 -6.20 41.35
CA ILE A 485 -8.61 -5.14 42.36
C ILE A 485 -8.25 -5.70 43.75
N GLU A 486 -8.48 -6.98 44.03
CA GLU A 486 -8.15 -7.59 45.34
C GLU A 486 -6.68 -8.02 45.50
N VAL A 487 -5.83 -7.91 44.47
CA VAL A 487 -4.40 -8.32 44.54
C VAL A 487 -3.43 -7.12 44.44
N VAL A 488 -3.92 -5.88 44.52
CA VAL A 488 -3.10 -4.65 44.39
C VAL A 488 -2.84 -3.97 45.75
N ASP A 489 -2.84 -4.75 46.85
CA ASP A 489 -2.61 -4.21 48.19
C ASP A 489 -1.16 -4.31 48.72
N SER A 490 -0.21 -4.71 47.89
CA SER A 490 1.21 -4.80 48.29
C SER A 490 2.19 -4.14 47.30
N SER A 491 1.80 -3.00 46.71
CA SER A 491 2.82 -2.14 46.08
C SER A 491 3.60 -1.40 47.17
N PRO A 492 4.93 -1.58 47.27
CA PRO A 492 5.75 -0.87 48.27
C PRO A 492 5.75 0.65 48.07
N TYR A 493 5.24 1.13 46.94
CA TYR A 493 5.16 2.55 46.59
C TYR A 493 3.82 3.20 46.98
N LYS A 494 2.90 2.48 47.62
CA LYS A 494 1.52 2.96 47.86
C LYS A 494 1.44 4.19 48.78
N GLU A 495 2.45 4.39 49.62
CA GLU A 495 2.52 5.51 50.58
C GLU A 495 3.37 6.69 50.10
N CYS A 496 3.98 6.60 48.91
CA CYS A 496 4.83 7.66 48.39
C CYS A 496 3.98 8.78 47.78
N ASN A 497 4.10 10.00 48.33
CA ASN A 497 3.35 11.18 47.89
C ASN A 497 4.14 12.05 46.89
N ASN A 498 5.43 11.79 46.70
CA ASN A 498 6.29 12.50 45.78
C ASN A 498 7.40 11.60 45.21
N LEU A 499 8.11 12.10 44.20
CA LEU A 499 9.14 11.35 43.47
C LEU A 499 10.36 11.01 44.33
N GLU A 500 10.74 11.89 45.26
CA GLU A 500 11.85 11.66 46.19
C GLU A 500 11.61 10.42 47.06
N GLU A 501 10.39 10.27 47.58
CA GLU A 501 9.98 9.11 48.39
C GLU A 501 9.99 7.81 47.59
N ILE A 502 9.60 7.84 46.31
CA ILE A 502 9.66 6.67 45.42
C ILE A 502 11.10 6.20 45.23
N LEU A 503 12.03 7.14 45.00
CA LEU A 503 13.45 6.81 44.80
C LEU A 503 14.06 6.22 46.07
N GLN A 504 13.75 6.77 47.25
CA GLN A 504 14.22 6.23 48.52
C GLN A 504 13.69 4.81 48.81
N VAL A 505 12.42 4.53 48.50
CA VAL A 505 11.85 3.18 48.65
C VAL A 505 12.48 2.22 47.65
N HIS A 506 12.73 2.66 46.41
CA HIS A 506 13.37 1.85 45.39
C HIS A 506 14.81 1.47 45.76
N ASP A 507 15.59 2.42 46.29
CA ASP A 507 16.97 2.17 46.72
C ASP A 507 17.00 1.17 47.89
N LYS A 508 16.09 1.29 48.86
CA LYS A 508 15.96 0.33 49.98
C LYS A 508 15.56 -1.09 49.55
N ILE A 509 14.89 -1.25 48.42
CA ILE A 509 14.52 -2.58 47.88
C ILE A 509 15.67 -3.17 47.06
N SER A 510 16.57 -2.31 46.56
CA SER A 510 17.67 -2.70 45.68
C SER A 510 18.96 -3.08 46.45
N GLU A 511 19.05 -2.72 47.73
CA GLU A 511 20.02 -3.24 48.71
C GLU A 511 19.58 -4.60 49.27
#